data_AF-A0A0T1TIN1-F1
#
_entry.id   AF-A0A0T1TIN1-F1
#
_cell.length_a   1.000
_cell.length_b   1.000
_cell.length_c   1.000
_cell.angle_alpha   90.00
_cell.angle_beta   90.00
_cell.angle_gamma   90.00
#
_symmetry.space_group_name_H-M   'P 1'
#
loop_
_entity.id
_entity.type
_entity.pdbx_description
1 polymer ?
#
loop_
_entity_poly.entity_id
_entity_poly.type
_entity_poly.pdbx_seq_one_letter_code
_entity_poly.pdbx_strand_id
1 'polypeptide(L)' 'MVDAMRDADDLFFDTAGQIRMPHWSSGRVALVGDAAYAPSFLTGQGSSLALVGAYILADALATNRDGSCAAQVRPDAVT' A
#
# COMPACT_ATOMS: atom_id res chain seq x y z
N MET A 1 13.68 -12.29 -25.20
CA MET A 1 12.91 -12.04 -23.96
C MET A 1 12.31 -13.33 -23.43
N VAL A 2 11.56 -14.10 -24.22
CA VAL A 2 11.03 -15.42 -23.79
C VAL A 2 12.15 -16.43 -23.49
N ASP A 3 13.23 -16.47 -24.27
CA ASP A 3 14.34 -17.40 -23.99
C ASP A 3 15.04 -17.08 -22.67
N ALA A 4 15.28 -15.79 -22.38
CA ALA A 4 15.82 -15.35 -21.10
C ALA A 4 14.90 -15.66 -19.90
N MET A 5 13.57 -15.73 -20.11
CA MET A 5 12.64 -16.18 -19.07
C MET A 5 12.71 -17.69 -18.84
N ARG A 6 13.04 -18.47 -19.87
CA ARG A 6 13.15 -19.94 -19.79
C ARG A 6 14.43 -20.38 -19.08
N ASP A 7 15.48 -19.58 -19.21
CA ASP A 7 16.81 -19.89 -18.65
C ASP A 7 17.02 -19.33 -17.22
N ALA A 8 16.03 -18.60 -16.66
CA ALA A 8 16.14 -18.01 -15.33
C ALA A 8 15.71 -19.00 -14.23
N ASP A 9 16.59 -19.23 -13.26
CA ASP A 9 16.30 -20.09 -12.10
C ASP A 9 15.36 -19.42 -11.08
N ASP A 10 15.22 -18.08 -11.14
CA ASP A 10 14.49 -17.24 -10.18
C ASP A 10 13.59 -16.19 -10.86
N LEU A 11 12.94 -16.59 -11.97
CA LEU A 11 12.04 -15.70 -12.71
C LEU A 11 10.93 -15.11 -11.81
N PHE A 12 10.96 -13.78 -11.61
CA PHE A 12 9.85 -13.01 -11.06
C PHE A 12 9.09 -12.30 -12.20
N PHE A 13 7.80 -12.60 -12.34
CA PHE A 13 6.92 -11.96 -13.31
C PHE A 13 5.57 -11.63 -12.66
N ASP A 14 5.16 -10.38 -12.77
CA ASP A 14 3.88 -9.90 -12.25
C ASP A 14 3.33 -8.76 -13.12
N THR A 15 2.04 -8.44 -12.92
CA THR A 15 1.37 -7.33 -13.59
C THR A 15 1.69 -6.02 -12.91
N ALA A 16 2.16 -5.02 -13.67
CA ALA A 16 2.28 -3.66 -13.17
C ALA A 16 0.88 -3.01 -13.10
N GLY A 17 0.40 -2.76 -11.88
CA GLY A 17 -0.89 -2.14 -11.62
C GLY A 17 -0.81 -1.04 -10.56
N GLN A 18 -1.89 -0.26 -10.44
CA GLN A 18 -2.06 0.73 -9.37
C GLN A 18 -3.37 0.45 -8.64
N ILE A 19 -3.35 0.45 -7.31
CA ILE A 19 -4.57 0.36 -6.50
C ILE A 19 -5.15 1.76 -6.30
N ARG A 20 -6.42 1.95 -6.67
CA ARG A 20 -7.17 3.19 -6.48
C ARG A 20 -8.51 2.88 -5.84
N MET A 21 -8.70 3.33 -4.60
CA MET A 21 -9.95 3.15 -3.86
C MET A 21 -10.35 4.48 -3.21
N PRO A 22 -11.66 4.78 -3.10
CA PRO A 22 -12.13 5.99 -2.45
C PRO A 22 -11.91 5.99 -0.92
N HIS A 23 -11.82 4.80 -0.31
CA HIS A 23 -11.60 4.62 1.13
C HIS A 23 -10.72 3.39 1.36
N TRP A 24 -9.82 3.46 2.35
CA TRP A 24 -8.92 2.36 2.73
C TRP A 24 -9.23 1.74 4.09
N SER A 25 -10.32 2.16 4.74
CA SER A 25 -10.79 1.57 6.00
C SER A 25 -12.28 1.31 5.99
N SER A 26 -12.69 0.31 6.78
CA SER A 26 -14.08 -0.05 7.04
C SER A 26 -14.19 -0.61 8.45
N GLY A 27 -14.92 0.08 9.33
CA GLY A 27 -15.05 -0.29 10.74
C GLY A 27 -13.71 -0.34 11.47
N ARG A 28 -13.28 -1.55 11.85
CA ARG A 28 -12.02 -1.81 12.57
C ARG A 28 -10.91 -2.35 11.65
N VAL A 29 -11.13 -2.39 10.35
CA VAL A 29 -10.18 -2.90 9.35
C VAL A 29 -9.65 -1.72 8.53
N ALA A 30 -8.33 -1.67 8.35
CA ALA A 30 -7.65 -0.70 7.49
C ALA A 30 -6.63 -1.41 6.61
N LEU A 31 -6.45 -0.90 5.39
CA LEU A 31 -5.42 -1.33 4.43
C LEU A 31 -4.26 -0.34 4.48
N VAL A 32 -3.03 -0.84 4.31
CA VAL A 32 -1.80 -0.03 4.28
C VAL A 32 -0.82 -0.62 3.26
N GLY A 33 0.09 0.20 2.74
CA GLY A 33 1.05 -0.19 1.71
C GLY A 33 0.38 -0.52 0.38
N ASP A 34 0.94 -1.51 -0.32
CA ASP A 34 0.47 -1.88 -1.67
C ASP A 34 -0.99 -2.36 -1.69
N ALA A 35 -1.50 -2.91 -0.58
CA ALA A 35 -2.91 -3.29 -0.46
C ALA A 35 -3.88 -2.09 -0.53
N ALA A 36 -3.40 -0.88 -0.21
CA ALA A 36 -4.21 0.34 -0.21
C ALA A 36 -3.86 1.28 -1.38
N TYR A 37 -2.57 1.49 -1.61
CA TYR A 37 -2.08 2.54 -2.51
C TYR A 37 -0.83 2.13 -3.28
N ALA A 38 -0.75 0.85 -3.70
CA ALA A 38 0.36 0.39 -4.55
C ALA A 38 0.62 1.43 -5.66
N PRO A 39 1.76 2.13 -5.64
CA PRO A 39 2.13 2.95 -6.77
C PRO A 39 2.48 2.00 -7.91
N SER A 40 2.42 2.46 -9.15
CA SER A 40 2.97 1.66 -10.24
C SER A 40 4.42 1.29 -9.90
N PHE A 41 4.79 0.00 -10.05
CA PHE A 41 6.14 -0.54 -9.81
C PHE A 41 7.24 0.35 -10.41
N LEU A 42 6.95 1.02 -11.52
CA LEU A 42 7.83 1.94 -12.24
C LEU A 42 8.28 3.18 -11.42
N THR A 43 7.59 3.51 -10.34
CA THR A 43 7.92 4.67 -9.49
C THR A 43 9.03 4.38 -8.48
N GLY A 44 9.25 3.11 -8.12
CA GLY A 44 10.16 2.70 -7.05
C GLY A 44 9.79 3.22 -5.65
N GLN A 45 8.59 3.78 -5.44
CA GLN A 45 8.19 4.43 -4.18
C GLN A 45 7.42 3.52 -3.20
N GLY A 46 7.16 2.26 -3.55
CA GLY A 46 6.32 1.36 -2.74
C GLY A 46 6.77 1.28 -1.28
N SER A 47 8.07 1.07 -1.03
CA SER A 47 8.63 0.97 0.33
C SER A 47 8.51 2.28 1.11
N SER A 48 8.78 3.42 0.48
CA SER A 48 8.67 4.74 1.12
C SER A 48 7.22 5.03 1.54
N LEU A 49 6.26 4.79 0.64
CA LEU A 49 4.84 5.01 0.91
C LEU A 49 4.31 4.02 1.96
N ALA A 50 4.83 2.78 1.99
CA ALA A 50 4.49 1.82 3.03
C ALA A 50 4.93 2.32 4.42
N LEU A 51 6.16 2.84 4.55
CA LEU A 51 6.66 3.40 5.81
C LEU A 51 5.84 4.62 6.27
N VAL A 52 5.56 5.55 5.37
CA VAL A 52 4.76 6.75 5.68
C VAL A 52 3.35 6.36 6.13
N GLY A 53 2.65 5.50 5.39
CA GLY A 53 1.30 5.11 5.77
C GLY A 53 1.24 4.26 7.03
N ALA A 54 2.26 3.45 7.32
CA ALA A 54 2.36 2.74 8.60
C ALA A 54 2.51 3.71 9.78
N TYR A 55 3.32 4.76 9.63
CA TYR A 55 3.48 5.80 10.65
C TYR A 55 2.17 6.55 10.90
N ILE A 56 1.49 6.97 9.83
CA ILE A 56 0.19 7.66 9.92
C ILE A 56 -0.84 6.76 10.59
N LEU A 57 -0.90 5.47 10.23
CA LEU A 57 -1.81 4.51 10.85
C LEU A 57 -1.52 4.31 12.35
N ALA A 58 -0.25 4.30 12.75
CA ALA A 58 0.12 4.18 14.16
C ALA A 58 -0.33 5.40 14.97
N ASP A 59 -0.13 6.62 14.45
CA ASP A 59 -0.58 7.87 15.09
C ASP A 59 -2.11 7.94 15.19
N ALA A 60 -2.78 7.58 14.10
CA ALA A 60 -4.23 7.42 14.01
C ALA A 60 -4.82 6.50 15.10
N LEU A 61 -4.16 5.36 15.35
CA LEU A 61 -4.55 4.40 16.39
C LEU A 61 -4.24 4.91 17.80
N ALA A 62 -3.12 5.60 17.99
CA ALA A 62 -2.74 6.16 19.28
C ALA A 62 -3.69 7.30 19.73
N THR A 63 -4.19 8.07 18.77
CA THR A 63 -5.07 9.22 18.99
C THR A 63 -6.55 8.83 19.12
N ASN A 64 -7.01 7.73 18.49
CA ASN A 64 -8.40 7.28 18.54
C ASN A 64 -8.57 5.98 19.34
N ARG A 65 -8.93 6.12 20.62
CA ARG A 65 -9.06 5.00 21.58
C ARG A 65 -10.33 4.16 21.42
N ASP A 66 -11.25 4.62 20.59
CA ASP A 66 -12.54 3.99 20.30
C ASP A 66 -12.37 2.72 19.45
N GLY A 67 -11.16 2.56 18.88
CA GLY A 67 -10.73 1.44 18.04
C GLY A 67 -11.48 1.35 16.71
N SER A 68 -12.25 2.36 16.35
CA SER A 68 -12.60 2.60 14.96
C SER A 68 -11.33 3.05 14.25
N CYS A 69 -10.93 2.35 13.18
CA CYS A 69 -9.91 2.87 12.25
C CYS A 69 -10.49 4.01 11.40
N ALA A 70 -11.28 4.90 12.04
CA ALA A 70 -11.93 6.05 11.45
C ALA A 70 -10.96 7.22 11.29
N ALA A 71 -9.75 7.13 11.86
CA ALA A 71 -8.64 7.90 11.35
C ALA A 71 -8.32 7.38 9.94
N GLN A 72 -9.02 8.00 9.00
CA GLN A 72 -8.91 7.76 7.58
C GLN A 72 -7.43 7.90 7.23
N VAL A 73 -6.76 6.79 6.90
CA VAL A 73 -5.61 6.88 6.03
C VAL A 73 -6.18 7.40 4.73
N ARG A 74 -6.17 8.73 4.57
CA ARG A 74 -6.81 9.36 3.43
C ARG A 74 -5.86 9.28 2.23
N PRO A 75 -6.39 9.17 1.00
CA PRO A 75 -5.58 9.14 -0.21
C PRO A 75 -4.60 10.32 -0.36
N ASP A 76 -5.00 11.48 0.14
CA ASP A 76 -4.23 12.73 0.14
C ASP A 76 -3.17 12.83 1.25
N ALA A 77 -3.16 11.92 2.22
CA ALA A 77 -2.16 11.95 3.30
C ALA A 77 -0.85 11.23 2.93
N VAL A 78 -0.88 10.38 1.90
CA VAL A 78 0.23 9.52 1.49
C VAL A 78 0.77 9.90 0.10
N THR A 79 0.00 10.63 -0.71
CA THR A 79 0.37 11.07 -2.07
C THR A 79 0.76 12.55 -2.07
#